data_AF-A0A2A3GVL1-F1
#
_entry.id   AF-A0A2A3GVL1-F1
#
_cell.length_a   1.000
_cell.length_b   1.000
_cell.length_c   1.000
_cell.angle_alpha   90.00
_cell.angle_beta   90.00
_cell.angle_gamma   90.00
#
_symmetry.space_group_name_H-M   'P 1'
#
loop_
_entity.id
_entity.type
_entity.pdbx_description
1 polymer ?
#
loop_
_entity_poly.entity_id
_entity_poly.type
_entity_poly.pdbx_seq_one_letter_code
_entity_poly.pdbx_strand_id
1 'polypeptide(L)'
;MFITGLAVFTAASALCGLAPDIRVLVAARALQGVGGALLYPQVLAIIQVTFEGPERARALGVFGCVVGVGAIAGQIVGGLLLAWNVFGLDWRPAFLINVPIGVATIVASRTLLPPDEPPRSRPHLDGRGSALSVLTLVLLIVPLLMGRDAGWPLWMLLSLAAAPLTAVLFLRHERAVAERGLDPLIRLSLFRNRGFAGGVPIAAMFSFSYVGFMLVLALYLQIGLGFSPLHAALVYTPNAVGFLITSLLAARIARLLGRHVLTLGYLVAAVGLCSVAATSAAQGAGLSGWELGLPMFIAGLGQGLGMTPLIGTIIGSLAPRDAGAGAGVVTTTLQVGNALGVALMSLLFFAVLGDGTGHAAYATAFSQVLPVAALVTLIAAFMVTRLPRGTGAGNALLERLPGHTVGFAYSMYLMTGGRIGDRLFHEILGHVTERREREIREAPSAAGDFFVYHFESAHHDAAWLTYLTREALAYGSAPVPHEEERRAVIKSQVDEIRRRQSGGELRPELDPELLRLLTFALTNYPRLLPQITRMATGLGPDDPGFTARWELFLQQLGDLLHAGPPTTSLPRVSASSGGQE
;
A
#
# COMPACT_ATOMS: atom_id res chain seq x y z
N MET A 1 -4.69 -14.51 21.11
CA MET A 1 -3.46 -13.67 21.16
C MET A 1 -3.75 -12.18 21.25
N PHE A 2 -4.63 -11.63 20.41
CA PHE A 2 -5.02 -10.21 20.45
C PHE A 2 -5.42 -9.71 21.86
N ILE A 3 -6.39 -10.36 22.50
CA ILE A 3 -6.86 -9.98 23.85
C ILE A 3 -5.74 -10.07 24.89
N THR A 4 -4.86 -11.07 24.79
CA THR A 4 -3.71 -11.22 25.68
C THR A 4 -2.73 -10.06 25.53
N GLY A 5 -2.36 -9.72 24.29
CA GLY A 5 -1.49 -8.57 24.00
C GLY A 5 -2.10 -7.26 24.50
N LEU A 6 -3.41 -7.07 24.27
CA LEU A 6 -4.15 -5.92 24.77
C LEU A 6 -4.14 -5.84 26.30
N ALA A 7 -4.42 -6.95 26.99
CA ALA A 7 -4.41 -6.99 28.45
C ALA A 7 -3.02 -6.67 29.03
N VAL A 8 -1.95 -7.22 28.45
CA VAL A 8 -0.57 -6.90 28.84
C VAL A 8 -0.26 -5.42 28.59
N PHE A 9 -0.64 -4.88 27.43
CA PHE A 9 -0.45 -3.46 27.11
C PHE A 9 -1.19 -2.54 28.10
N THR A 10 -2.46 -2.85 28.40
CA THR A 10 -3.31 -2.07 29.32
C THR A 10 -2.79 -2.12 30.75
N ALA A 11 -2.43 -3.31 31.25
CA ALA A 11 -1.85 -3.47 32.58
C ALA A 11 -0.50 -2.74 32.70
N ALA A 12 0.36 -2.87 31.69
CA ALA A 12 1.63 -2.14 31.65
C ALA A 12 1.43 -0.62 31.58
N SER A 13 0.40 -0.14 30.88
CA SER A 13 0.05 1.28 30.87
C SER A 13 -0.38 1.79 32.25
N ALA A 14 -1.14 1.00 33.00
CA ALA A 14 -1.47 1.32 34.38
C ALA A 14 -0.21 1.40 35.25
N LEU A 15 0.72 0.44 35.09
CA LEU A 15 2.02 0.48 35.79
C LEU A 15 2.84 1.72 35.43
N CYS A 16 2.84 2.17 34.17
CA CYS A 16 3.48 3.42 33.77
C CYS A 16 2.87 4.63 34.50
N GLY A 17 1.53 4.72 34.55
CA GLY A 17 0.83 5.82 35.25
C GLY A 17 1.01 5.80 36.77
N LEU A 18 1.26 4.62 37.35
CA LEU A 18 1.51 4.43 38.78
C LEU A 18 3.00 4.43 39.15
N ALA A 19 3.91 4.57 38.18
CA ALA A 19 5.34 4.45 38.42
C ALA A 19 5.82 5.46 39.49
N PRO A 20 6.55 5.00 40.54
CA PRO A 20 7.11 5.88 41.55
C PRO A 20 8.41 6.55 41.07
N ASP A 21 9.15 5.89 40.19
CA ASP A 21 10.44 6.37 39.66
C ASP A 21 10.67 5.92 38.21
N ILE A 22 11.73 6.47 37.61
CA ILE A 22 12.08 6.26 36.20
C ILE A 22 12.39 4.79 35.88
N ARG A 23 12.94 4.00 36.81
CA ARG A 23 13.30 2.59 36.56
C ARG A 23 12.04 1.75 36.40
N VAL A 24 11.05 1.97 37.27
CA VAL A 24 9.75 1.31 37.17
C VAL A 24 9.04 1.74 35.88
N LEU A 25 9.08 3.04 35.53
CA LEU A 25 8.50 3.54 34.29
C LEU A 25 9.14 2.89 33.05
N VAL A 26 10.47 2.77 33.01
CA VAL A 26 11.19 2.13 31.90
C VAL A 26 10.84 0.63 31.81
N ALA A 27 10.80 -0.09 32.93
CA ALA A 27 10.42 -1.51 32.95
C ALA A 27 8.97 -1.72 32.51
N ALA A 28 8.04 -0.88 32.98
CA ALA A 28 6.64 -0.91 32.56
C ALA A 28 6.51 -0.58 31.07
N ARG A 29 7.29 0.36 30.53
CA ARG A 29 7.33 0.67 29.08
C ARG A 29 7.88 -0.49 28.26
N ALA A 30 8.87 -1.21 28.75
CA ALA A 30 9.36 -2.42 28.10
C ALA A 30 8.25 -3.50 28.02
N LEU A 31 7.54 -3.74 29.13
CA LEU A 31 6.40 -4.66 29.16
C LEU A 31 5.25 -4.19 28.26
N GLN A 32 5.00 -2.88 28.21
CA GLN A 32 4.01 -2.28 27.32
C GLN A 32 4.38 -2.50 25.85
N GLY A 33 5.67 -2.41 25.51
CA GLY A 33 6.20 -2.76 24.19
C GLY A 33 5.93 -4.21 23.81
N VAL A 34 6.10 -5.16 24.75
CA VAL A 34 5.75 -6.57 24.54
C VAL A 34 4.26 -6.74 24.25
N GLY A 35 3.39 -6.10 25.04
CA GLY A 35 1.95 -6.10 24.80
C GLY A 35 1.59 -5.52 23.42
N GLY A 36 2.23 -4.41 23.03
CA GLY A 36 2.05 -3.77 21.73
C GLY A 36 2.50 -4.65 20.56
N ALA A 37 3.62 -5.36 20.70
CA ALA A 37 4.13 -6.29 19.69
C ALA A 37 3.20 -7.50 19.49
N LEU A 38 2.57 -7.98 20.56
CA LEU A 38 1.55 -9.02 20.49
C LEU A 38 0.22 -8.51 19.91
N LEU A 39 -0.11 -7.24 20.14
CA LEU A 39 -1.38 -6.63 19.75
C LEU A 39 -1.43 -6.23 18.27
N TYR A 40 -0.42 -5.49 17.81
CA TYR A 40 -0.49 -4.74 16.55
C TYR A 40 -0.67 -5.61 15.28
N PRO A 41 0.08 -6.71 15.08
CA PRO A 41 -0.07 -7.55 13.89
C PRO A 41 -1.43 -8.26 13.81
N GLN A 42 -2.04 -8.50 14.98
CA GLN A 42 -3.28 -9.26 15.08
C GLN A 42 -4.48 -8.49 14.54
N VAL A 43 -4.47 -7.15 14.63
CA VAL A 43 -5.57 -6.31 14.09
C VAL A 43 -5.72 -6.53 12.59
N LEU A 44 -4.61 -6.49 11.85
CA LEU A 44 -4.62 -6.68 10.40
C LEU A 44 -5.02 -8.12 10.03
N ALA A 45 -4.54 -9.11 10.79
CA ALA A 45 -4.89 -10.51 10.59
C ALA A 45 -6.39 -10.75 10.80
N ILE A 46 -6.97 -10.21 11.90
CA ILE A 46 -8.40 -10.30 12.19
C ILE A 46 -9.22 -9.67 11.05
N ILE A 47 -8.83 -8.49 10.54
CA ILE A 47 -9.53 -7.86 9.41
C ILE A 47 -9.48 -8.74 8.15
N GLN A 48 -8.32 -9.34 7.85
CA GLN A 48 -8.14 -10.16 6.65
C GLN A 48 -8.92 -11.48 6.70
N VAL A 49 -9.05 -12.08 7.90
CA VAL A 49 -9.76 -13.36 8.10
C VAL A 49 -11.26 -13.15 8.25
N THR A 50 -11.69 -12.05 8.88
CA THR A 50 -13.11 -11.80 9.19
C THR A 50 -13.89 -11.25 8.00
N PHE A 51 -13.26 -10.48 7.10
CA PHE A 51 -13.94 -9.80 6.01
C PHE A 51 -13.46 -10.27 4.63
N GLU A 52 -14.38 -10.34 3.66
CA GLU A 52 -14.09 -10.75 2.28
C GLU A 52 -14.46 -9.66 1.26
N GLY A 53 -13.87 -9.75 0.06
CA GLY A 53 -14.22 -8.90 -1.08
C GLY A 53 -14.26 -7.38 -0.77
N PRO A 54 -15.32 -6.67 -1.19
CA PRO A 54 -15.50 -5.24 -0.94
C PRO A 54 -15.54 -4.85 0.54
N GLU A 55 -16.04 -5.73 1.42
CA GLU A 55 -16.13 -5.46 2.85
C GLU A 55 -14.75 -5.34 3.50
N ARG A 56 -13.79 -6.17 3.05
CA ARG A 56 -12.40 -6.10 3.50
C ARG A 56 -11.76 -4.75 3.16
N ALA A 57 -11.99 -4.25 1.94
CA ALA A 57 -11.50 -2.94 1.53
C ALA A 57 -12.09 -1.82 2.39
N ARG A 58 -13.39 -1.92 2.73
CA ARG A 58 -14.07 -0.99 3.63
C ARG A 58 -13.49 -1.05 5.05
N ALA A 59 -13.28 -2.25 5.60
CA ALA A 59 -12.70 -2.45 6.93
C ALA A 59 -11.27 -1.90 7.02
N LEU A 60 -10.43 -2.14 6.00
CA LEU A 60 -9.09 -1.57 5.90
C LEU A 60 -9.12 -0.03 5.79
N GLY A 61 -10.10 0.52 5.06
CA GLY A 61 -10.33 1.96 4.98
C GLY A 61 -10.69 2.59 6.33
N VAL A 62 -11.59 1.94 7.09
CA VAL A 62 -11.95 2.36 8.46
C VAL A 62 -10.74 2.26 9.39
N PHE A 63 -9.98 1.16 9.33
CA PHE A 63 -8.75 1.00 10.11
C PHE A 63 -7.75 2.13 9.84
N GLY A 64 -7.49 2.45 8.57
CA GLY A 64 -6.63 3.57 8.19
C GLY A 64 -7.14 4.93 8.69
N CYS A 65 -8.46 5.16 8.63
CA CYS A 65 -9.09 6.36 9.19
C CYS A 65 -8.89 6.45 10.71
N VAL A 66 -9.12 5.37 11.45
CA VAL A 66 -8.91 5.31 12.91
C VAL A 66 -7.46 5.56 13.27
N VAL A 67 -6.49 4.99 12.53
CA VAL A 67 -5.06 5.26 12.73
C VAL A 67 -4.75 6.75 12.51
N GLY A 68 -5.27 7.35 11.43
CA GLY A 68 -5.06 8.77 11.13
C GLY A 68 -5.68 9.72 12.15
N VAL A 69 -6.95 9.48 12.52
CA VAL A 69 -7.64 10.25 13.57
C VAL A 69 -6.93 10.07 14.91
N GLY A 70 -6.53 8.85 15.25
CA GLY A 70 -5.77 8.55 16.47
C GLY A 70 -4.43 9.28 16.54
N ALA A 71 -3.72 9.44 15.41
CA ALA A 71 -2.48 10.20 15.37
C ALA A 71 -2.69 11.69 15.67
N ILE A 72 -3.71 12.32 15.09
CA ILE A 72 -4.04 13.74 15.33
C ILE A 72 -4.58 13.94 16.75
N ALA A 73 -5.57 13.12 17.13
CA ALA A 73 -6.15 13.15 18.46
C ALA A 73 -5.10 12.88 19.53
N GLY A 74 -4.17 11.94 19.31
CA GLY A 74 -3.10 11.64 20.24
C GLY A 74 -2.20 12.84 20.55
N GLN A 75 -1.86 13.66 19.55
CA GLN A 75 -1.06 14.87 19.77
C GLN A 75 -1.83 15.95 20.54
N ILE A 76 -3.08 16.20 20.14
CA ILE A 76 -3.92 17.25 20.75
C ILE A 76 -4.34 16.84 22.16
N VAL A 77 -4.93 15.65 22.31
CA VAL A 77 -5.36 15.10 23.61
C VAL A 77 -4.16 14.89 24.52
N GLY A 78 -3.04 14.41 24.00
CA GLY A 78 -1.79 14.28 24.77
C GLY A 78 -1.33 15.64 25.33
N GLY A 79 -1.25 16.66 24.47
CA GLY A 79 -0.90 18.02 24.89
C GLY A 79 -1.88 18.60 25.91
N LEU A 80 -3.18 18.37 25.74
CA LEU A 80 -4.23 18.81 26.68
C LEU A 80 -4.15 18.10 28.03
N LEU A 81 -3.92 16.78 28.05
CA LEU A 81 -3.79 16.02 29.29
C LEU A 81 -2.62 16.53 30.15
N LEU A 82 -1.49 16.86 29.50
CA LEU A 82 -0.34 17.44 30.19
C LEU A 82 -0.62 18.89 30.63
N ALA A 83 -1.29 19.69 29.80
CA ALA A 83 -1.59 21.10 30.11
C ALA A 83 -2.60 21.26 31.24
N TRP A 84 -3.62 20.40 31.31
CA TRP A 84 -4.66 20.46 32.34
C TRP A 84 -4.20 19.93 33.69
N ASN A 85 -3.06 19.22 33.75
CA ASN A 85 -2.54 18.58 34.96
C ASN A 85 -3.66 17.93 35.79
N VAL A 86 -4.39 17.02 35.13
CA VAL A 86 -5.65 16.46 35.67
C VAL A 86 -5.37 15.80 37.02
N PHE A 87 -6.02 16.30 38.08
CA PHE A 87 -5.83 15.88 39.48
C PHE A 87 -4.39 16.03 40.04
N GLY A 88 -3.56 16.91 39.47
CA GLY A 88 -2.17 17.09 39.92
C GLY A 88 -1.27 15.88 39.60
N LEU A 89 -1.66 15.05 38.63
CA LEU A 89 -0.96 13.83 38.25
C LEU A 89 0.14 14.05 37.18
N ASP A 90 0.39 15.29 36.80
CA ASP A 90 1.33 15.76 35.78
C ASP A 90 1.20 14.98 34.46
N TRP A 91 2.18 14.13 34.14
CA TRP A 91 2.26 13.35 32.91
C TRP A 91 1.56 11.98 33.00
N ARG A 92 1.22 11.51 34.21
CA ARG A 92 0.64 10.16 34.43
C ARG A 92 -0.68 9.93 33.68
N PRO A 93 -1.59 10.92 33.52
CA PRO A 93 -2.83 10.75 32.76
C PRO A 93 -2.61 10.28 31.32
N ALA A 94 -1.47 10.64 30.70
CA ALA A 94 -1.12 10.20 29.35
C ALA A 94 -0.97 8.66 29.24
N PHE A 95 -0.66 7.98 30.35
CA PHE A 95 -0.64 6.51 30.42
C PHE A 95 -1.94 5.93 30.94
N LEU A 96 -2.59 6.60 31.91
CA LEU A 96 -3.81 6.10 32.53
C LEU A 96 -5.02 6.15 31.58
N ILE A 97 -5.04 7.07 30.59
CA ILE A 97 -6.11 7.13 29.59
C ILE A 97 -6.25 5.84 28.77
N ASN A 98 -5.16 5.08 28.59
CA ASN A 98 -5.20 3.81 27.90
C ASN A 98 -5.92 2.71 28.69
N VAL A 99 -6.06 2.87 30.02
CA VAL A 99 -6.69 1.88 30.90
C VAL A 99 -8.19 1.72 30.60
N PRO A 100 -9.03 2.78 30.68
CA PRO A 100 -10.45 2.64 30.35
C PRO A 100 -10.68 2.22 28.90
N ILE A 101 -9.88 2.76 27.96
CA ILE A 101 -9.97 2.38 26.53
C ILE A 101 -9.62 0.91 26.33
N GLY A 102 -8.54 0.44 26.96
CA GLY A 102 -8.10 -0.95 26.89
C GLY A 102 -9.12 -1.92 27.48
N VAL A 103 -9.67 -1.61 28.66
CA VAL A 103 -10.72 -2.42 29.30
C VAL A 103 -11.98 -2.48 28.43
N ALA A 104 -12.46 -1.33 27.93
CA ALA A 104 -13.61 -1.28 27.03
C ALA A 104 -13.37 -2.10 25.76
N THR A 105 -12.16 -2.03 25.19
CA THR A 105 -11.79 -2.79 23.99
C THR A 105 -11.71 -4.28 24.29
N ILE A 106 -11.20 -4.72 25.44
CA ILE A 106 -11.18 -6.13 25.85
C ILE A 106 -12.61 -6.67 25.97
N VAL A 107 -13.50 -5.93 26.62
CA VAL A 107 -14.91 -6.31 26.76
C VAL A 107 -15.57 -6.42 25.39
N ALA A 108 -15.43 -5.38 24.55
CA ALA A 108 -15.98 -5.38 23.20
C ALA A 108 -15.42 -6.51 22.33
N SER A 109 -14.12 -6.82 22.46
CA SER A 109 -13.49 -7.89 21.68
C SER A 109 -14.00 -9.27 22.06
N ARG A 110 -14.31 -9.51 23.34
CA ARG A 110 -14.90 -10.79 23.78
C ARG A 110 -16.33 -10.99 23.29
N THR A 111 -17.06 -9.90 23.04
CA THR A 111 -18.46 -9.95 22.61
C THR A 111 -18.64 -9.87 21.10
N LEU A 112 -17.74 -9.17 20.40
CA LEU A 112 -17.87 -8.86 18.97
C LEU A 112 -16.98 -9.71 18.06
N LEU A 113 -15.87 -10.27 18.55
CA LEU A 113 -15.01 -11.11 17.73
C LEU A 113 -15.52 -12.54 17.67
N PRO A 114 -15.44 -13.21 16.51
CA PRO A 114 -15.77 -14.61 16.39
C PRO A 114 -14.83 -15.47 17.26
N PRO A 115 -15.30 -16.65 17.74
CA PRO A 115 -14.46 -17.59 18.49
C PRO A 115 -13.24 -18.05 17.70
N ASP A 116 -12.14 -18.31 18.39
CA ASP A 116 -10.90 -18.81 17.78
C ASP A 116 -11.15 -20.17 17.08
N GLU A 117 -10.75 -20.29 15.82
CA GLU A 117 -10.66 -21.59 15.16
C GLU A 117 -9.42 -22.36 15.66
N PRO A 118 -9.50 -23.70 15.84
CA PRO A 118 -8.34 -24.49 16.24
C PRO A 118 -7.22 -24.36 15.19
N PRO A 119 -5.98 -24.04 15.62
CA PRO A 119 -4.89 -23.82 14.67
C PRO A 119 -4.55 -25.10 13.91
N ARG A 120 -4.49 -25.01 12.58
CA ARG A 120 -4.15 -26.14 11.68
C ARG A 120 -2.73 -26.70 11.90
N SER A 121 -1.83 -25.90 12.46
CA SER A 121 -0.50 -26.33 12.90
C SER A 121 0.06 -25.37 13.97
N ARG A 122 0.93 -25.87 14.85
CA ARG A 122 1.68 -25.03 15.80
C ARG A 122 2.94 -24.50 15.10
N PRO A 123 3.04 -23.19 14.80
CA PRO A 123 4.29 -22.64 14.28
C PRO A 123 5.40 -22.79 15.32
N HIS A 124 6.58 -23.24 14.89
CA HIS A 124 7.76 -23.29 15.73
C HIS A 124 8.31 -21.88 15.94
N LEU A 125 8.40 -21.46 17.20
CA LEU A 125 9.04 -20.19 17.58
C LEU A 125 10.56 -20.41 17.70
N ASP A 126 11.33 -19.72 16.87
CA ASP A 126 12.79 -19.66 17.04
C ASP A 126 13.17 -18.74 18.20
N GLY A 127 13.09 -19.29 19.42
CA GLY A 127 13.45 -18.57 20.65
C GLY A 127 14.92 -18.16 20.69
N ARG A 128 15.83 -18.94 20.08
CA ARG A 128 17.27 -18.62 20.05
C ARG A 128 17.55 -17.47 19.08
N GLY A 129 16.99 -17.52 17.87
CA GLY A 129 17.07 -16.43 16.90
C GLY A 129 16.48 -15.13 17.44
N SER A 130 15.34 -15.23 18.13
CA SER A 130 14.71 -14.10 18.82
C SER A 130 15.60 -13.51 19.93
N ALA A 131 16.23 -14.34 20.75
CA ALA A 131 17.14 -13.87 21.80
C ALA A 131 18.39 -13.18 21.21
N LEU A 132 18.98 -13.74 20.15
CA LEU A 132 20.15 -13.18 19.48
C LEU A 132 19.85 -11.84 18.79
N SER A 133 18.65 -11.70 18.19
CA SER A 133 18.24 -10.45 17.56
C SER A 133 18.01 -9.35 18.61
N VAL A 134 17.29 -9.67 19.70
CA VAL A 134 17.11 -8.74 20.84
C VAL A 134 18.45 -8.34 21.44
N LEU A 135 19.34 -9.30 21.68
CA LEU A 135 20.67 -9.02 22.23
C LEU A 135 21.46 -8.07 21.33
N THR A 136 21.47 -8.32 20.01
CA THR A 136 22.14 -7.46 19.03
C THR A 136 21.62 -6.03 19.07
N LEU A 137 20.29 -5.87 19.11
CA LEU A 137 19.67 -4.56 19.17
C LEU A 137 19.95 -3.84 20.49
N VAL A 138 19.93 -4.55 21.62
CA VAL A 138 20.25 -3.98 22.94
C VAL A 138 21.70 -3.52 23.00
N LEU A 139 22.65 -4.35 22.55
CA LEU A 139 24.07 -4.02 22.51
C LEU A 139 24.39 -2.84 21.61
N LEU A 140 23.58 -2.62 20.57
CA LEU A 140 23.72 -1.47 19.67
C LEU A 140 23.05 -0.20 20.24
N ILE A 141 21.79 -0.30 20.67
CA ILE A 141 20.94 0.86 20.95
C ILE A 141 21.20 1.44 22.35
N VAL A 142 21.41 0.62 23.37
CA VAL A 142 21.59 1.09 24.76
C VAL A 142 22.81 2.01 24.91
N PRO A 143 24.00 1.65 24.39
CA PRO A 143 25.15 2.54 24.43
C PRO A 143 24.95 3.84 23.65
N LEU A 144 24.22 3.82 22.53
CA LEU A 144 23.97 5.03 21.74
C LEU A 144 23.03 6.01 22.45
N LEU A 145 22.08 5.51 23.23
CA LEU A 145 21.16 6.32 24.03
C LEU A 145 21.80 6.86 25.30
N MET A 146 22.48 6.00 26.06
CA MET A 146 22.94 6.33 27.43
C MET A 146 24.43 6.66 27.49
N GLY A 147 25.18 6.41 26.42
CA GLY A 147 26.65 6.57 26.37
C GLY A 147 27.11 7.97 26.73
N ARG A 148 26.43 8.99 26.20
CA ARG A 148 26.76 10.38 26.50
C ARG A 148 26.60 10.68 28.00
N ASP A 149 25.43 10.40 28.57
CA ASP A 149 25.09 10.75 29.95
C ASP A 149 25.92 9.96 30.97
N ALA A 150 26.29 8.72 30.62
CA ALA A 150 27.11 7.86 31.46
C ALA A 150 28.63 8.11 31.31
N GLY A 151 29.05 8.99 30.39
CA GLY A 151 30.47 9.28 30.14
C GLY A 151 31.21 8.15 29.39
N TRP A 152 30.51 7.37 28.56
CA TRP A 152 31.05 6.28 27.74
C TRP A 152 31.87 5.24 28.53
N PRO A 153 31.27 4.60 29.56
CA PRO A 153 31.97 3.59 30.34
C PRO A 153 32.38 2.41 29.46
N LEU A 154 33.46 1.72 29.84
CA LEU A 154 34.06 0.65 29.04
C LEU A 154 33.05 -0.42 28.61
N TRP A 155 32.10 -0.79 29.47
CA TRP A 155 31.10 -1.81 29.13
C TRP A 155 30.17 -1.38 27.97
N MET A 156 29.90 -0.08 27.80
CA MET A 156 29.10 0.44 26.68
C MET A 156 29.88 0.41 25.37
N LEU A 157 31.18 0.74 25.42
CA LEU A 157 32.08 0.62 24.27
C LEU A 157 32.25 -0.85 23.85
N LEU A 158 32.43 -1.74 24.82
CA LEU A 158 32.47 -3.18 24.58
C LEU A 158 31.13 -3.71 24.02
N SER A 159 30.00 -3.16 24.47
CA SER A 159 28.68 -3.51 23.93
C SER A 159 28.56 -3.12 22.45
N LEU A 160 28.98 -1.91 22.08
CA LEU A 160 29.02 -1.47 20.68
C LEU A 160 29.95 -2.34 19.83
N ALA A 161 31.12 -2.71 20.36
CA ALA A 161 32.04 -3.61 19.69
C ALA A 161 31.50 -5.04 19.55
N ALA A 162 30.66 -5.49 20.50
CA ALA A 162 30.04 -6.81 20.49
C ALA A 162 28.81 -6.89 19.57
N ALA A 163 28.10 -5.78 19.32
CA ALA A 163 26.93 -5.75 18.46
C ALA A 163 27.14 -6.35 17.06
N PRO A 164 28.20 -6.04 16.29
CA PRO A 164 28.46 -6.70 15.00
C PRO A 164 28.75 -8.20 15.15
N LEU A 165 29.39 -8.62 16.24
CA LEU A 165 29.66 -10.04 16.50
C LEU A 165 28.35 -10.80 16.74
N THR A 166 27.46 -10.28 17.59
CA THR A 166 26.15 -10.91 17.83
C THR A 166 25.25 -10.86 16.60
N ALA A 167 25.35 -9.82 15.77
CA ALA A 167 24.67 -9.75 14.48
C ALA A 167 25.13 -10.87 13.54
N VAL A 168 26.45 -11.13 13.45
CA VAL A 168 26.99 -12.23 12.65
C VAL A 168 26.54 -13.59 13.20
N LEU A 169 26.53 -13.76 14.53
CA LEU A 169 26.03 -14.99 15.16
C LEU A 169 24.54 -15.21 14.89
N PHE A 170 23.72 -14.17 14.98
CA PHE A 170 22.31 -14.19 14.60
C PHE A 170 22.15 -14.63 13.14
N LEU A 171 22.84 -13.98 12.20
CA LEU A 171 22.75 -14.32 10.78
C LEU A 171 23.21 -15.76 10.48
N ARG A 172 24.24 -16.26 11.17
CA ARG A 172 24.69 -17.66 11.05
C ARG A 172 23.66 -18.63 11.60
N HIS A 173 23.04 -18.31 12.74
CA HIS A 173 21.96 -19.12 13.32
C HIS A 173 20.77 -19.20 12.38
N GLU A 174 20.30 -18.07 11.85
CA GLU A 174 19.17 -18.02 10.90
C GLU A 174 19.46 -18.83 9.62
N ARG A 175 20.70 -18.76 9.08
CA ARG A 175 21.12 -19.61 7.95
C ARG A 175 21.06 -21.08 8.30
N ALA A 176 21.63 -21.48 9.44
CA ALA A 176 21.68 -22.87 9.86
C ALA A 176 20.28 -23.43 10.20
N VAL A 177 19.35 -22.61 10.71
CA VAL A 177 17.95 -23.01 10.92
C VAL A 177 17.24 -23.23 9.58
N ALA A 178 17.45 -22.31 8.62
CA ALA A 178 16.89 -22.45 7.27
C ALA A 178 17.43 -23.68 6.52
N GLU A 179 18.73 -23.96 6.61
CA GLU A 179 19.36 -25.15 6.01
C GLU A 179 18.84 -26.46 6.60
N ARG A 180 18.35 -26.44 7.85
CA ARG A 180 17.73 -27.59 8.53
C ARG A 180 16.24 -27.76 8.18
N GLY A 181 15.68 -26.94 7.29
CA GLY A 181 14.27 -26.99 6.91
C GLY A 181 13.29 -26.57 8.01
N LEU A 182 13.78 -25.89 9.05
CA LEU A 182 12.96 -25.31 10.11
C LEU A 182 12.53 -23.88 9.73
N ASP A 183 11.64 -23.28 10.52
CA ASP A 183 11.18 -21.90 10.33
C ASP A 183 12.13 -20.90 11.02
N PRO A 184 13.03 -20.20 10.29
CA PRO A 184 13.86 -19.12 10.84
C PRO A 184 13.00 -17.89 11.17
N LEU A 185 13.46 -17.06 12.11
CA LEU A 185 12.83 -15.78 12.43
C LEU A 185 12.84 -14.83 11.22
N ILE A 186 13.98 -14.78 10.50
CA ILE A 186 14.16 -14.01 9.28
C ILE A 186 14.60 -14.95 8.16
N ARG A 187 13.70 -15.19 7.21
CA ARG A 187 14.02 -15.90 5.97
C ARG A 187 14.97 -15.05 5.13
N LEU A 188 16.27 -15.33 5.20
CA LEU A 188 17.30 -14.58 4.48
C LEU A 188 17.16 -14.67 2.94
N SER A 189 16.45 -15.68 2.45
CA SER A 189 16.06 -15.79 1.03
C SER A 189 15.23 -14.61 0.54
N LEU A 190 14.49 -13.91 1.42
CA LEU A 190 13.72 -12.71 1.06
C LEU A 190 14.63 -11.59 0.54
N PHE A 191 15.85 -11.49 1.06
CA PHE A 191 16.84 -10.49 0.61
C PHE A 191 17.46 -10.81 -0.76
N ARG A 192 17.14 -11.97 -1.36
CA ARG A 192 17.45 -12.21 -2.79
C ARG A 192 16.52 -11.41 -3.71
N ASN A 193 15.33 -11.04 -3.22
CA ASN A 193 14.44 -10.13 -3.94
C ASN A 193 14.97 -8.70 -3.84
N ARG A 194 15.31 -8.11 -4.98
CA ARG A 194 15.91 -6.78 -5.05
C ARG A 194 14.97 -5.65 -4.59
N GLY A 195 13.66 -5.81 -4.76
CA GLY A 195 12.66 -4.86 -4.26
C GLY A 195 12.61 -4.86 -2.74
N PHE A 196 12.58 -6.06 -2.15
CA PHE A 196 12.63 -6.23 -0.69
C PHE A 196 13.96 -5.75 -0.09
N ALA A 197 15.09 -6.21 -0.62
CA ALA A 197 16.42 -5.86 -0.11
C ALA A 197 16.74 -4.36 -0.22
N GLY A 198 16.25 -3.68 -1.27
CA GLY A 198 16.41 -2.23 -1.40
C GLY A 198 15.42 -1.44 -0.56
N GLY A 199 14.18 -1.93 -0.39
CA GLY A 199 13.12 -1.22 0.30
C GLY A 199 13.20 -1.30 1.83
N VAL A 200 13.72 -2.39 2.40
CA VAL A 200 13.90 -2.53 3.86
C VAL A 200 14.80 -1.42 4.46
N PRO A 201 15.98 -1.11 3.92
CA PRO A 201 16.79 0.04 4.37
C PRO A 201 16.07 1.39 4.21
N ILE A 202 15.30 1.57 3.14
CA ILE A 202 14.52 2.79 2.91
C ILE A 202 13.48 2.98 4.03
N ALA A 203 12.83 1.91 4.48
CA ALA A 203 11.93 1.94 5.63
C ALA A 203 12.65 2.33 6.92
N ALA A 204 13.84 1.77 7.18
CA ALA A 204 14.66 2.17 8.33
C ALA A 204 15.01 3.67 8.29
N MET A 205 15.43 4.18 7.13
CA MET A 205 15.81 5.58 6.91
C MET A 205 14.63 6.54 7.09
N PHE A 206 13.45 6.17 6.59
CA PHE A 206 12.23 6.94 6.81
C PHE A 206 11.92 7.06 8.30
N SER A 207 11.86 5.92 9.00
CA SER A 207 11.58 5.86 10.43
C SER A 207 12.60 6.62 11.27
N PHE A 208 13.89 6.48 10.93
CA PHE A 208 14.99 7.24 11.51
C PHE A 208 14.77 8.74 11.41
N SER A 209 14.50 9.23 10.19
CA SER A 209 14.31 10.65 9.92
C SER A 209 13.07 11.19 10.63
N TYR A 210 11.94 10.47 10.53
CA TYR A 210 10.66 10.90 11.09
C TYR A 210 10.68 11.00 12.62
N VAL A 211 11.12 9.95 13.32
CA VAL A 211 11.12 9.94 14.79
C VAL A 211 12.24 10.80 15.35
N GLY A 212 13.42 10.77 14.74
CA GLY A 212 14.54 11.63 15.14
C GLY A 212 14.21 13.13 15.03
N PHE A 213 13.53 13.53 13.95
CA PHE A 213 13.00 14.88 13.78
C PHE A 213 12.01 15.26 14.89
N MET A 214 11.01 14.42 15.17
CA MET A 214 10.03 14.71 16.23
C MET A 214 10.68 14.97 17.58
N LEU A 215 11.68 14.16 17.93
CA LEU A 215 12.39 14.28 19.19
C LEU A 215 13.16 15.60 19.30
N VAL A 216 13.98 15.90 18.29
CA VAL A 216 14.80 17.12 18.26
C VAL A 216 13.91 18.38 18.21
N LEU A 217 12.77 18.31 17.52
CA LEU A 217 11.76 19.37 17.54
C LEU A 217 11.16 19.56 18.93
N ALA A 218 10.80 18.48 19.63
CA ALA A 218 10.25 18.56 20.98
C ALA A 218 11.27 19.17 21.96
N LEU A 219 12.55 18.77 21.89
CA LEU A 219 13.62 19.36 22.70
C LEU A 219 13.77 20.85 22.40
N TYR A 220 13.76 21.23 21.12
CA TYR A 220 13.86 22.63 20.71
C TYR A 220 12.68 23.47 21.21
N LEU A 221 11.45 23.06 20.96
CA LEU A 221 10.27 23.85 21.33
C LEU A 221 10.07 23.93 22.85
N GLN A 222 10.18 22.81 23.55
CA GLN A 222 9.82 22.76 24.99
C GLN A 222 10.98 23.14 25.90
N ILE A 223 12.18 22.61 25.66
CA ILE A 223 13.36 22.91 26.49
C ILE A 223 14.04 24.18 26.00
N GLY A 224 14.20 24.31 24.68
CA GLY A 224 14.89 25.45 24.06
C GLY A 224 14.09 26.75 24.07
N LEU A 225 12.81 26.71 23.68
CA LEU A 225 11.92 27.89 23.63
C LEU A 225 10.96 28.01 24.82
N GLY A 226 10.93 27.03 25.73
CA GLY A 226 10.04 27.05 26.89
C GLY A 226 8.56 26.91 26.55
N PHE A 227 8.21 26.42 25.35
CA PHE A 227 6.82 26.27 24.96
C PHE A 227 6.12 25.24 25.85
N SER A 228 4.86 25.53 26.20
CA SER A 228 4.03 24.56 26.88
C SER A 228 3.81 23.31 25.98
N PRO A 229 3.56 22.13 26.57
CA PRO A 229 3.31 20.91 25.79
C PRO A 229 2.17 21.07 24.76
N LEU A 230 1.10 21.79 25.12
CA LEU A 230 0.00 22.10 24.22
C LEU A 230 0.46 22.99 23.05
N HIS A 231 1.26 24.02 23.32
CA HIS A 231 1.75 24.89 22.27
C HIS A 231 2.68 24.12 21.30
N ALA A 232 3.58 23.28 21.81
CA ALA A 232 4.43 22.43 20.98
C ALA A 232 3.60 21.43 20.13
N ALA A 233 2.53 20.85 20.68
CA ALA A 233 1.63 19.98 19.93
C ALA A 233 0.88 20.71 18.80
N LEU A 234 0.47 21.96 19.03
CA LEU A 234 -0.15 22.79 18.00
C LEU A 234 0.82 23.13 16.86
N VAL A 235 2.08 23.41 17.16
CA VAL A 235 3.14 23.61 16.15
C VAL A 235 3.34 22.36 15.29
N TYR A 236 3.18 21.17 15.87
CA TYR A 236 3.30 19.90 15.13
C TYR A 236 2.05 19.55 14.29
N THR A 237 0.89 20.09 14.64
CA THR A 237 -0.40 19.73 14.01
C THR A 237 -0.41 19.87 12.48
N PRO A 238 0.14 20.94 11.87
CA PRO A 238 0.23 21.05 10.40
C PRO A 238 0.98 19.88 9.75
N ASN A 239 2.03 19.35 10.38
CA ASN A 239 2.74 18.17 9.88
C ASN A 239 1.83 16.95 9.85
N ALA A 240 1.10 16.69 10.94
CA ALA A 240 0.14 15.58 11.01
C ALA A 240 -0.98 15.71 9.97
N VAL A 241 -1.48 16.93 9.72
CA VAL A 241 -2.51 17.20 8.70
C VAL A 241 -1.96 16.94 7.29
N GLY A 242 -0.76 17.43 6.96
CA GLY A 242 -0.12 17.17 5.66
C GLY A 242 0.12 15.67 5.44
N PHE A 243 0.58 14.96 6.48
CA PHE A 243 0.77 13.51 6.46
C PHE A 243 -0.55 12.78 6.19
N LEU A 244 -1.63 13.16 6.88
CA LEU A 244 -2.95 12.54 6.70
C LEU A 244 -3.49 12.75 5.28
N ILE A 245 -3.48 13.99 4.79
CA ILE A 245 -4.00 14.34 3.45
C ILE A 245 -3.32 13.49 2.38
N THR A 246 -1.99 13.41 2.43
CA THR A 246 -1.23 12.65 1.44
C THR A 246 -1.34 11.15 1.62
N SER A 247 -1.51 10.65 2.85
CA SER A 247 -1.78 9.23 3.09
C SER A 247 -3.13 8.80 2.50
N LEU A 248 -4.17 9.63 2.63
CA LEU A 248 -5.49 9.39 2.02
C LEU A 248 -5.45 9.46 0.50
N LEU A 249 -4.63 10.37 -0.05
CA LEU A 249 -4.47 10.54 -1.50
C LEU A 249 -3.41 9.60 -2.09
N ALA A 250 -2.61 8.90 -1.26
CA ALA A 250 -1.45 8.13 -1.70
C ALA A 250 -1.81 7.10 -2.76
N ALA A 251 -2.91 6.37 -2.61
CA ALA A 251 -3.35 5.38 -3.61
C ALA A 251 -3.78 6.01 -4.94
N ARG A 252 -4.28 7.25 -4.94
CA ARG A 252 -4.63 7.98 -6.17
C ARG A 252 -3.38 8.53 -6.86
N ILE A 253 -2.45 9.06 -6.07
CA ILE A 253 -1.19 9.65 -6.53
C ILE A 253 -0.22 8.56 -6.99
N ALA A 254 -0.11 7.45 -6.27
CA ALA A 254 0.71 6.29 -6.63
C ALA A 254 0.24 5.63 -7.93
N ARG A 255 -1.07 5.63 -8.21
CA ARG A 255 -1.57 5.23 -9.54
C ARG A 255 -1.01 6.16 -10.62
N LEU A 256 -1.12 7.47 -10.45
CA LEU A 256 -0.67 8.44 -11.45
C LEU A 256 0.85 8.46 -11.68
N LEU A 257 1.64 8.40 -10.60
CA LEU A 257 3.09 8.58 -10.63
C LEU A 257 3.89 7.26 -10.56
N GLY A 258 3.22 6.13 -10.34
CA GLY A 258 3.87 4.84 -10.12
C GLY A 258 4.93 4.93 -9.02
N ARG A 259 6.12 4.38 -9.30
CA ARG A 259 7.26 4.39 -8.37
C ARG A 259 7.79 5.79 -8.03
N HIS A 260 7.50 6.80 -8.84
CA HIS A 260 7.99 8.16 -8.60
C HIS A 260 7.31 8.83 -7.40
N VAL A 261 6.18 8.30 -6.91
CA VAL A 261 5.49 8.81 -5.73
C VAL A 261 6.37 8.80 -4.49
N LEU A 262 7.18 7.76 -4.31
CA LEU A 262 8.09 7.60 -3.17
C LEU A 262 9.23 8.63 -3.24
N THR A 263 9.85 8.76 -4.42
CA THR A 263 10.90 9.75 -4.65
C THR A 263 10.36 11.17 -4.44
N LEU A 264 9.18 11.47 -4.98
CA LEU A 264 8.52 12.77 -4.79
C LEU A 264 8.22 13.03 -3.31
N GLY A 265 7.66 12.05 -2.61
CA GLY A 265 7.37 12.17 -1.18
C GLY A 265 8.63 12.49 -0.37
N TYR A 266 9.71 11.77 -0.59
CA TYR A 266 10.98 12.03 0.10
C TYR A 266 11.63 13.36 -0.29
N LEU A 267 11.53 13.80 -1.55
CA LEU A 267 12.00 15.13 -1.95
C LEU A 267 11.19 16.24 -1.25
N VAL A 268 9.86 16.13 -1.25
CA VAL A 268 8.97 17.09 -0.58
C VAL A 268 9.23 17.11 0.93
N ALA A 269 9.45 15.95 1.54
CA ALA A 269 9.78 15.84 2.96
C ALA A 269 11.12 16.52 3.27
N ALA A 270 12.14 16.27 2.46
CA ALA A 270 13.45 16.91 2.63
C ALA A 270 13.37 18.43 2.47
N VAL A 271 12.63 18.93 1.48
CA VAL A 271 12.36 20.37 1.32
C VAL A 271 11.68 20.93 2.56
N GLY A 272 10.62 20.28 3.05
CA GLY A 272 9.93 20.71 4.26
C GLY A 272 10.84 20.74 5.49
N LEU A 273 11.64 19.70 5.72
CA LEU A 273 12.58 19.63 6.84
C LEU A 273 13.67 20.72 6.73
N CYS A 274 14.20 20.97 5.53
CA CYS A 274 15.14 22.08 5.30
C CYS A 274 14.48 23.45 5.51
N SER A 275 13.22 23.63 5.10
CA SER A 275 12.47 24.86 5.35
C SER A 275 12.23 25.09 6.84
N VAL A 276 11.95 24.02 7.61
CA VAL A 276 11.84 24.09 9.08
C VAL A 276 13.17 24.51 9.70
N ALA A 277 14.28 23.92 9.24
CA ALA A 277 15.62 24.26 9.72
C ALA A 277 15.96 25.73 9.43
N ALA A 278 15.70 26.19 8.19
CA ALA A 278 15.96 27.56 7.75
C ALA A 278 15.10 28.58 8.51
N THR A 279 13.81 28.28 8.71
CA THR A 279 12.89 29.15 9.47
C THR A 279 13.34 29.28 10.93
N SER A 280 13.77 28.16 11.53
CA SER A 280 14.27 28.15 12.90
C SER A 280 15.61 28.88 13.04
N ALA A 281 16.50 28.77 12.04
CA ALA A 281 17.74 29.54 12.00
C ALA A 281 17.49 31.05 11.85
N ALA A 282 16.51 31.44 11.02
CA ALA A 282 16.20 32.84 10.75
C ALA A 282 15.54 33.54 11.94
N GLN A 283 14.55 32.90 12.57
CA GLN A 283 13.81 33.49 13.70
C GLN A 283 14.54 33.31 15.05
N GLY A 284 15.41 32.31 15.17
CA GLY A 284 16.16 32.02 16.39
C GLY A 284 15.23 31.88 17.60
N ALA A 285 15.53 32.65 18.65
CA ALA A 285 14.76 32.64 19.91
C ALA A 285 13.40 33.39 19.82
N GLY A 286 13.15 34.15 18.76
CA GLY A 286 11.91 34.93 18.58
C GLY A 286 10.78 34.15 17.89
N LEU A 287 10.95 32.85 17.68
CA LEU A 287 9.99 32.01 16.96
C LEU A 287 8.70 31.86 17.78
N SER A 288 7.57 32.26 17.20
CA SER A 288 6.25 32.13 17.85
C SER A 288 5.62 30.76 17.65
N GLY A 289 6.08 30.01 16.64
CA GLY A 289 5.59 28.68 16.29
C GLY A 289 4.68 28.70 15.05
N TRP A 290 4.00 29.81 14.79
CA TRP A 290 3.16 29.98 13.59
C TRP A 290 3.98 29.97 12.30
N GLU A 291 5.21 30.48 12.34
CA GLU A 291 6.12 30.53 11.19
C GLU A 291 6.49 29.12 10.70
N LEU A 292 6.46 28.13 11.60
CA LEU A 292 6.71 26.73 11.26
C LEU A 292 5.51 26.05 10.60
N GLY A 293 4.32 26.65 10.61
CA GLY A 293 3.09 25.99 10.14
C GLY A 293 3.18 25.49 8.69
N LEU A 294 3.59 26.35 7.75
CA LEU A 294 3.74 25.98 6.34
C LEU A 294 4.92 24.99 6.12
N PRO A 295 6.13 25.22 6.65
CA PRO A 295 7.22 24.24 6.58
C PRO A 295 6.85 22.86 7.15
N MET A 296 6.16 22.82 8.30
CA MET A 296 5.67 21.60 8.93
C MET A 296 4.67 20.86 8.06
N PHE A 297 3.73 21.60 7.46
CA PHE A 297 2.75 21.06 6.53
C PHE A 297 3.42 20.41 5.31
N ILE A 298 4.39 21.10 4.69
CA ILE A 298 5.16 20.58 3.55
C ILE A 298 5.93 19.31 3.95
N ALA A 299 6.61 19.32 5.11
CA ALA A 299 7.29 18.13 5.61
C ALA A 299 6.33 16.96 5.79
N GLY A 300 5.13 17.23 6.34
CA GLY A 300 4.07 16.24 6.53
C GLY A 300 3.57 15.64 5.23
N LEU A 301 3.30 16.47 4.22
CA LEU A 301 2.89 16.02 2.88
C LEU A 301 3.90 15.02 2.30
N GLY A 302 5.19 15.36 2.39
CA GLY A 302 6.25 14.47 1.89
C GLY A 302 6.34 13.16 2.68
N GLN A 303 6.26 13.24 4.01
CA GLN A 303 6.34 12.07 4.89
C GLN A 303 5.17 11.10 4.66
N GLY A 304 3.95 11.61 4.47
CA GLY A 304 2.77 10.78 4.19
C GLY A 304 2.84 10.09 2.82
N LEU A 305 3.29 10.80 1.78
CA LEU A 305 3.58 10.23 0.45
C LEU A 305 4.72 9.21 0.47
N GLY A 306 5.74 9.43 1.31
CA GLY A 306 6.89 8.55 1.43
C GLY A 306 6.57 7.25 2.17
N MET A 307 5.75 7.31 3.22
CA MET A 307 5.48 6.15 4.08
C MET A 307 4.39 5.23 3.53
N THR A 308 3.26 5.80 3.11
CA THR A 308 2.05 5.03 2.79
C THR A 308 2.27 3.98 1.69
N PRO A 309 2.88 4.31 0.53
CA PRO A 309 3.12 3.33 -0.52
C PRO A 309 4.36 2.46 -0.26
N LEU A 310 5.22 2.79 0.71
CA LEU A 310 6.48 2.09 0.94
C LEU A 310 6.28 0.65 1.38
N ILE A 311 5.46 0.43 2.42
CA ILE A 311 5.19 -0.91 2.95
C ILE A 311 4.59 -1.80 1.85
N GLY A 312 3.60 -1.27 1.11
CA GLY A 312 2.98 -1.98 0.00
C GLY A 312 3.96 -2.30 -1.13
N THR A 313 4.88 -1.40 -1.44
CA THR A 313 5.93 -1.62 -2.47
C THR A 313 6.91 -2.72 -2.05
N ILE A 314 7.30 -2.75 -0.77
CA ILE A 314 8.23 -3.76 -0.24
C ILE A 314 7.57 -5.14 -0.25
N ILE A 315 6.37 -5.25 0.34
CA ILE A 315 5.65 -6.51 0.46
C ILE A 315 5.16 -6.99 -0.91
N GLY A 316 4.72 -6.10 -1.78
CA GLY A 316 4.23 -6.42 -3.12
C GLY A 316 5.30 -6.99 -4.07
N SER A 317 6.58 -6.83 -3.73
CA SER A 317 7.67 -7.49 -4.46
C SER A 317 7.83 -8.98 -4.11
N LEU A 318 7.26 -9.44 -3.00
CA LEU A 318 7.39 -10.81 -2.49
C LEU A 318 6.27 -11.72 -3.02
N ALA A 319 6.53 -13.03 -3.02
CA ALA A 319 5.49 -14.02 -3.28
C ALA A 319 4.44 -14.02 -2.14
N PRO A 320 3.15 -14.33 -2.40
CA PRO A 320 2.09 -14.29 -1.38
C PRO A 320 2.41 -15.11 -0.11
N ARG A 321 3.04 -16.28 -0.28
CA ARG A 321 3.47 -17.16 0.82
C ARG A 321 4.55 -16.55 1.73
N ASP A 322 5.28 -15.57 1.22
CA ASP A 322 6.42 -14.92 1.90
C ASP A 322 6.03 -13.53 2.46
N ALA A 323 4.85 -13.02 2.11
CA ALA A 323 4.38 -11.69 2.49
C ALA A 323 4.29 -11.49 4.00
N GLY A 324 3.84 -12.51 4.75
CA GLY A 324 3.73 -12.45 6.21
C GLY A 324 5.10 -12.30 6.91
N ALA A 325 6.08 -13.12 6.51
CA ALA A 325 7.44 -13.02 7.01
C ALA A 325 8.11 -11.69 6.62
N GLY A 326 7.88 -11.24 5.37
CA GLY A 326 8.36 -9.94 4.90
C GLY A 326 7.79 -8.75 5.69
N ALA A 327 6.49 -8.76 6.00
CA ALA A 327 5.85 -7.72 6.79
C ALA A 327 6.42 -7.61 8.22
N GLY A 328 6.75 -8.75 8.83
CA GLY A 328 7.41 -8.80 10.14
C GLY A 328 8.79 -8.14 10.13
N VAL A 329 9.60 -8.43 9.12
CA VAL A 329 10.93 -7.82 8.93
C VAL A 329 10.80 -6.30 8.70
N VAL A 330 9.88 -5.86 7.84
CA VAL A 330 9.66 -4.42 7.57
C VAL A 330 9.24 -3.68 8.83
N THR A 331 8.28 -4.24 9.59
CA THR A 331 7.80 -3.62 10.84
C THR A 331 8.91 -3.53 11.89
N THR A 332 9.68 -4.60 12.06
CA THR A 332 10.83 -4.60 12.96
C THR A 332 11.87 -3.57 12.54
N THR A 333 12.13 -3.47 11.23
CA THR A 333 13.08 -2.51 10.66
C THR A 333 12.65 -1.07 10.90
N LEU A 334 11.36 -0.76 10.76
CA LEU A 334 10.81 0.56 11.11
C LEU A 334 11.08 0.89 12.58
N GLN A 335 10.89 -0.07 13.51
CA GLN A 335 11.16 0.16 14.93
C GLN A 335 12.64 0.33 15.25
N VAL A 336 13.51 -0.43 14.58
CA VAL A 336 14.97 -0.24 14.67
C VAL A 336 15.35 1.15 14.15
N GLY A 337 14.77 1.57 13.01
CA GLY A 337 14.93 2.91 12.47
C GLY A 337 14.50 3.99 13.47
N ASN A 338 13.34 3.83 14.11
CA ASN A 338 12.84 4.74 15.15
C ASN A 338 13.84 4.87 16.31
N ALA A 339 14.32 3.74 16.84
CA ALA A 339 15.25 3.73 17.96
C ALA A 339 16.61 4.36 17.62
N LEU A 340 17.15 4.06 16.44
CA LEU A 340 18.37 4.70 15.93
C LEU A 340 18.16 6.20 15.67
N GLY A 341 17.00 6.60 15.17
CA GLY A 341 16.61 7.99 14.96
C GLY A 341 16.65 8.78 16.26
N VAL A 342 16.00 8.27 17.30
CA VAL A 342 16.06 8.83 18.67
C VAL A 342 17.52 8.93 19.14
N ALA A 343 18.24 7.82 19.13
CA ALA A 343 19.58 7.74 19.72
C ALA A 343 20.58 8.67 19.02
N LEU A 344 20.68 8.59 17.69
CA LEU A 344 21.70 9.31 16.93
C LEU A 344 21.33 10.78 16.71
N MET A 345 20.06 11.12 16.48
CA MET A 345 19.66 12.54 16.37
C MET A 345 19.76 13.26 17.70
N SER A 346 19.41 12.63 18.82
CA SER A 346 19.68 13.22 20.15
C SER A 346 21.17 13.37 20.43
N LEU A 347 21.96 12.33 20.15
CA LEU A 347 23.42 12.39 20.36
C LEU A 347 24.04 13.54 19.56
N LEU A 348 23.65 13.69 18.29
CA LEU A 348 24.10 14.79 17.44
C LEU A 348 23.58 16.15 17.93
N PHE A 349 22.31 16.24 18.31
CA PHE A 349 21.70 17.46 18.83
C PHE A 349 22.45 17.99 20.05
N PHE A 350 22.67 17.13 21.05
CA PHE A 350 23.41 17.53 22.24
C PHE A 350 24.90 17.73 21.95
N ALA A 351 25.48 17.06 20.94
CA ALA A 351 26.88 17.29 20.55
C ALA A 351 27.07 18.70 19.97
N VAL A 352 26.11 19.17 19.15
CA VAL A 352 26.11 20.54 18.64
C VAL A 352 25.75 21.55 19.73
N LEU A 353 24.81 21.21 20.61
CA LEU A 353 24.41 22.09 21.73
C LEU A 353 25.57 22.38 22.70
N GLY A 354 26.44 21.38 22.94
CA GLY A 354 27.55 21.48 23.89
C GLY A 354 27.05 21.84 25.29
N ASP A 355 27.69 22.83 25.92
CA ASP A 355 27.29 23.41 27.22
C ASP A 355 26.32 24.60 27.07
N GLY A 356 25.76 24.81 25.87
CA GLY A 356 24.84 25.90 25.59
C GLY A 356 23.50 25.73 26.32
N THR A 357 23.17 26.66 27.20
CA THR A 357 21.91 26.65 27.98
C THR A 357 20.88 27.67 27.49
N GLY A 358 21.24 28.53 26.53
CA GLY A 358 20.38 29.60 26.03
C GLY A 358 19.52 29.22 24.82
N HIS A 359 18.38 29.90 24.64
CA HIS A 359 17.44 29.73 23.53
C HIS A 359 18.13 29.73 22.15
N ALA A 360 19.10 30.63 21.95
CA ALA A 360 19.86 30.72 20.71
C ALA A 360 20.74 29.47 20.45
N ALA A 361 21.29 28.84 21.50
CA ALA A 361 22.07 27.61 21.36
C ALA A 361 21.19 26.43 20.93
N TYR A 362 19.98 26.32 21.52
CA TYR A 362 19.00 25.32 21.11
C TYR A 362 18.49 25.54 19.68
N ALA A 363 18.24 26.78 19.27
CA ALA A 363 17.86 27.11 17.89
C ALA A 363 18.98 26.77 16.89
N THR A 364 20.23 27.03 17.26
CA THR A 364 21.41 26.70 16.45
C THR A 364 21.58 25.19 16.34
N ALA A 365 21.51 24.46 17.46
CA ALA A 365 21.59 23.00 17.47
C ALA A 365 20.48 22.37 16.63
N PHE A 366 19.24 22.85 16.78
CA PHE A 366 18.10 22.37 16.01
C PHE A 366 18.29 22.60 14.51
N SER A 367 18.66 23.81 14.10
CA SER A 367 18.80 24.16 12.68
C SER A 367 19.98 23.48 12.00
N GLN A 368 21.03 23.11 12.75
CA GLN A 368 22.20 22.39 12.22
C GLN A 368 22.00 20.87 12.18
N VAL A 369 21.25 20.30 13.11
CA VAL A 369 20.98 18.85 13.17
C VAL A 369 19.89 18.43 12.19
N LEU A 370 18.84 19.25 12.03
CA LEU A 370 17.70 18.88 11.19
C LEU A 370 18.03 18.57 9.71
N PRO A 371 19.00 19.24 9.05
CA PRO A 371 19.48 18.87 7.73
C PRO A 371 19.98 17.42 7.61
N VAL A 372 20.40 16.78 8.70
CA VAL A 372 20.80 15.36 8.67
C VAL A 372 19.59 14.46 8.44
N ALA A 373 18.44 14.75 9.06
CA ALA A 373 17.19 14.04 8.80
C ALA A 373 16.75 14.21 7.33
N ALA A 374 16.87 15.44 6.79
CA ALA A 374 16.60 15.72 5.38
C ALA A 374 17.56 14.96 4.45
N LEU A 375 18.86 14.91 4.76
CA LEU A 375 19.87 14.18 4.00
C LEU A 375 19.57 12.68 3.97
N VAL A 376 19.23 12.08 5.12
CA VAL A 376 18.83 10.67 5.19
C VAL A 376 17.62 10.40 4.30
N THR A 377 16.63 11.30 4.30
CA THR A 377 15.47 11.23 3.41
C THR A 377 15.84 11.38 1.93
N LEU A 378 16.80 12.24 1.59
CA LEU A 378 17.32 12.38 0.21
C LEU A 378 18.08 11.12 -0.25
N ILE A 379 18.86 10.50 0.62
CA ILE A 379 19.53 9.22 0.34
C ILE A 379 18.47 8.14 0.10
N ALA A 380 17.40 8.10 0.91
CA ALA A 380 16.27 7.22 0.68
C ALA A 380 15.60 7.49 -0.68
N ALA A 381 15.37 8.76 -1.05
CA ALA A 381 14.84 9.15 -2.36
C ALA A 381 15.71 8.63 -3.51
N PHE A 382 17.02 8.75 -3.39
CA PHE A 382 17.98 8.23 -4.35
C PHE A 382 17.94 6.70 -4.43
N MET A 383 17.87 6.00 -3.30
CA MET A 383 17.77 4.54 -3.26
C MET A 383 16.47 4.04 -3.91
N VAL A 384 15.35 4.76 -3.76
CA VAL A 384 14.09 4.44 -4.44
C VAL A 384 14.29 4.38 -5.96
N THR A 385 15.09 5.29 -6.55
CA THR A 385 15.33 5.30 -7.99
C THR A 385 16.04 4.03 -8.50
N ARG A 386 16.77 3.35 -7.60
CA ARG A 386 17.50 2.11 -7.88
C ARG A 386 16.68 0.84 -7.62
N LEU A 387 15.45 0.95 -7.10
CA LEU A 387 14.59 -0.21 -6.94
C LEU A 387 14.21 -0.80 -8.32
N PRO A 388 14.15 -2.14 -8.45
CA PRO A 388 13.73 -2.78 -9.68
C PRO A 388 12.36 -2.26 -10.12
N ARG A 389 12.19 -2.01 -11.42
CA ARG A 389 10.86 -1.72 -11.97
C ARG A 389 9.98 -2.95 -11.71
N GLY A 390 8.92 -2.79 -10.93
CA GLY A 390 7.88 -3.81 -10.86
C GLY A 390 7.34 -4.02 -12.26
N THR A 391 7.28 -5.28 -12.72
CA THR A 391 6.79 -5.69 -14.05
C THR A 391 5.27 -5.52 -14.20
N GLY A 392 4.66 -4.48 -13.61
CA GLY A 392 3.20 -4.37 -13.57
C GLY A 392 2.64 -3.00 -13.17
N ALA A 393 3.42 -1.93 -13.21
CA ALA A 393 2.86 -0.58 -13.15
C ALA A 393 2.95 0.02 -14.55
N GLY A 394 2.03 -0.39 -15.44
CA GLY A 394 1.67 0.44 -16.57
C GLY A 394 1.35 1.84 -16.04
N ASN A 395 1.80 2.88 -16.75
CA ASN A 395 1.54 4.25 -16.32
C ASN A 395 0.03 4.43 -16.14
N ALA A 396 -0.51 4.55 -14.91
CA ALA A 396 -1.95 4.70 -14.74
C ALA A 396 -2.48 6.05 -15.26
N LEU A 397 -1.57 6.93 -15.70
CA LEU A 397 -1.88 8.10 -16.50
C LEU A 397 -2.45 7.68 -17.87
N LEU A 398 -1.92 6.62 -18.49
CA LEU A 398 -2.47 5.99 -19.70
C LEU A 398 -3.75 5.21 -19.39
N GLU A 399 -3.82 4.49 -18.26
CA GLU A 399 -5.03 3.75 -17.85
C GLU A 399 -6.23 4.66 -17.52
N ARG A 400 -5.98 5.92 -17.16
CA ARG A 400 -7.00 6.91 -16.78
C ARG A 400 -7.27 7.96 -17.82
N LEU A 401 -6.63 7.92 -18.99
CA LEU A 401 -7.05 8.78 -20.09
C LEU A 401 -8.51 8.43 -20.40
N PRO A 402 -9.46 9.36 -20.24
CA PRO A 402 -10.78 9.17 -20.79
C PRO A 402 -10.66 8.77 -22.28
N GLY A 403 -11.58 7.97 -22.81
CA GLY A 403 -11.53 7.55 -24.23
C GLY A 403 -11.39 8.71 -25.23
N HIS A 404 -11.82 9.92 -24.87
CA HIS A 404 -11.63 11.14 -25.66
C HIS A 404 -10.18 11.68 -25.65
N THR A 405 -9.39 11.45 -24.61
CA THR A 405 -8.00 11.92 -24.50
C THR A 405 -7.03 11.00 -25.22
N VAL A 406 -7.37 9.72 -25.38
CA VAL A 406 -6.71 8.82 -26.35
C VAL A 406 -6.87 9.38 -27.76
N GLY A 407 -8.08 9.79 -28.14
CA GLY A 407 -8.35 10.47 -29.42
C GLY A 407 -7.60 11.80 -29.59
N PHE A 408 -7.35 12.56 -28.51
CA PHE A 408 -6.56 13.79 -28.54
C PHE A 408 -5.06 13.53 -28.77
N ALA A 409 -4.46 12.58 -28.05
CA ALA A 409 -3.07 12.18 -28.26
C ALA A 409 -2.86 11.63 -29.70
N TYR A 410 -3.87 10.95 -30.23
CA TYR A 410 -3.91 10.44 -31.60
C TYR A 410 -4.04 11.53 -32.68
N SER A 411 -4.90 12.53 -32.44
CA SER A 411 -5.02 13.70 -33.30
C SER A 411 -3.71 14.50 -33.35
N MET A 412 -2.97 14.54 -32.23
CA MET A 412 -1.65 15.17 -32.14
C MET A 412 -0.59 14.42 -32.95
N TYR A 413 -0.61 13.08 -32.95
CA TYR A 413 0.26 12.22 -33.76
C TYR A 413 0.05 12.44 -35.27
N LEU A 414 -1.22 12.51 -35.71
CA LEU A 414 -1.58 12.77 -37.11
C LEU A 414 -1.27 14.21 -37.54
N MET A 415 -1.55 15.21 -36.68
CA MET A 415 -1.18 16.62 -36.95
C MET A 415 0.34 16.83 -37.07
N THR A 416 1.14 15.96 -36.47
CA THR A 416 2.61 16.05 -36.50
C THR A 416 3.27 15.12 -37.51
N GLY A 417 2.48 14.39 -38.32
CA GLY A 417 2.99 13.48 -39.35
C GLY A 417 3.86 12.35 -38.80
N GLY A 418 3.52 11.84 -37.60
CA GLY A 418 4.25 10.75 -36.94
C GLY A 418 5.56 11.15 -36.25
N ARG A 419 5.92 12.44 -36.22
CA ARG A 419 7.19 12.90 -35.60
C ARG A 419 7.20 12.82 -34.07
N ILE A 420 6.03 12.75 -33.43
CA ILE A 420 5.89 12.54 -31.99
C ILE A 420 5.00 11.32 -31.79
N GLY A 421 5.56 10.11 -31.62
CA GLY A 421 4.83 9.08 -30.88
C GLY A 421 4.74 7.64 -31.40
N ASP A 422 5.64 7.10 -32.23
CA ASP A 422 5.61 5.65 -32.54
C ASP A 422 5.68 4.77 -31.29
N ARG A 423 6.60 5.10 -30.36
CA ARG A 423 6.73 4.39 -29.08
C ARG A 423 5.51 4.57 -28.17
N LEU A 424 5.00 5.80 -28.07
CA LEU A 424 3.87 6.11 -27.21
C LEU A 424 2.61 5.40 -27.72
N PHE A 425 2.43 5.34 -29.03
CA PHE A 425 1.32 4.66 -29.65
C PHE A 425 1.37 3.15 -29.47
N HIS A 426 2.52 2.52 -29.73
CA HIS A 426 2.69 1.08 -29.56
C HIS A 426 2.51 0.65 -28.09
N GLU A 427 2.97 1.47 -27.14
CA GLU A 427 2.70 1.27 -25.71
C GLU A 427 1.21 1.37 -25.38
N ILE A 428 0.49 2.37 -25.91
CA ILE A 428 -0.97 2.52 -25.71
C ILE A 428 -1.72 1.31 -26.27
N LEU A 429 -1.37 0.84 -27.48
CA LEU A 429 -2.07 -0.25 -28.17
C LEU A 429 -1.85 -1.60 -27.47
N GLY A 430 -0.61 -1.86 -27.03
CA GLY A 430 -0.30 -3.04 -26.20
C GLY A 430 -1.13 -3.06 -24.91
N HIS A 431 -1.25 -1.92 -24.23
CA HIS A 431 -2.00 -1.82 -22.96
C HIS A 431 -3.51 -1.98 -23.15
N VAL A 432 -4.10 -1.41 -24.20
CA VAL A 432 -5.53 -1.60 -24.51
C VAL A 432 -5.83 -3.07 -24.80
N THR A 433 -4.92 -3.74 -25.51
CA THR A 433 -5.03 -5.16 -25.84
C THR A 433 -4.95 -6.04 -24.58
N GLU A 434 -3.97 -5.81 -23.71
CA GLU A 434 -3.82 -6.53 -22.44
C GLU A 434 -5.02 -6.33 -21.50
N ARG A 435 -5.57 -5.11 -21.44
CA ARG A 435 -6.76 -4.79 -20.65
C ARG A 435 -7.98 -5.57 -21.15
N ARG A 436 -8.20 -5.58 -22.47
CA ARG A 436 -9.28 -6.35 -23.11
C ARG A 436 -9.15 -7.84 -22.85
N GLU A 437 -7.96 -8.40 -22.99
CA GLU A 437 -7.73 -9.81 -22.68
C GLU A 437 -8.02 -10.15 -21.22
N ARG A 438 -7.67 -9.26 -20.28
CA ARG A 438 -7.98 -9.44 -18.86
C ARG A 438 -9.48 -9.39 -18.60
N GLU A 439 -10.18 -8.40 -19.14
CA GLU A 439 -11.63 -8.26 -18.99
C GLU A 439 -12.38 -9.48 -19.57
N ILE A 440 -11.90 -10.06 -20.68
CA ILE A 440 -12.43 -11.30 -21.28
C ILE A 440 -12.16 -12.53 -20.41
N ARG A 441 -10.98 -12.61 -19.77
CA ARG A 441 -10.64 -13.70 -18.85
C ARG A 441 -11.52 -13.69 -17.59
N GLU A 442 -11.93 -12.51 -17.15
CA GLU A 442 -12.74 -12.29 -15.94
C GLU A 442 -14.27 -12.33 -16.20
N ALA A 443 -14.70 -12.51 -17.45
CA ALA A 443 -16.12 -12.50 -17.83
C ALA A 443 -16.91 -13.70 -17.26
N PRO A 444 -18.19 -13.51 -16.84
CA PRO A 444 -19.06 -14.58 -16.32
C PRO A 444 -19.27 -15.72 -17.32
N SER A 445 -19.48 -16.95 -16.82
CA SER A 445 -19.71 -18.15 -17.65
C SER A 445 -21.16 -18.33 -18.11
N ALA A 446 -22.13 -17.73 -17.41
CA ALA A 446 -23.52 -17.76 -17.84
C ALA A 446 -23.71 -16.89 -19.07
N ALA A 447 -24.28 -17.45 -20.16
CA ALA A 447 -24.37 -16.77 -21.45
C ALA A 447 -25.05 -15.39 -21.37
N GLY A 448 -26.13 -15.25 -20.61
CA GLY A 448 -26.82 -13.97 -20.41
C GLY A 448 -25.94 -12.91 -19.72
N ASP A 449 -25.25 -13.28 -18.63
CA ASP A 449 -24.38 -12.38 -17.87
C ASP A 449 -23.09 -12.04 -18.63
N PHE A 450 -22.58 -12.99 -19.43
CA PHE A 450 -21.47 -12.77 -20.35
C PHE A 450 -21.81 -11.67 -21.36
N PHE A 451 -23.01 -11.71 -21.95
CA PHE A 451 -23.45 -10.68 -22.89
C PHE A 451 -23.57 -9.32 -22.19
N VAL A 452 -24.31 -9.22 -21.08
CA VAL A 452 -24.49 -7.94 -20.37
C VAL A 452 -23.15 -7.32 -19.95
N TYR A 453 -22.22 -8.12 -19.42
CA TYR A 453 -20.88 -7.68 -19.07
C TYR A 453 -20.08 -7.13 -20.28
N HIS A 454 -20.21 -7.76 -21.44
CA HIS A 454 -19.57 -7.30 -22.67
C HIS A 454 -20.22 -6.02 -23.23
N PHE A 455 -21.54 -5.90 -23.10
CA PHE A 455 -22.31 -4.70 -23.49
C PHE A 455 -21.92 -3.47 -22.64
N GLU A 456 -21.75 -3.62 -21.33
CA GLU A 456 -21.31 -2.53 -20.44
C GLU A 456 -19.83 -2.13 -20.65
N SER A 457 -18.95 -3.11 -20.91
CA SER A 457 -17.53 -2.84 -21.22
C SER A 457 -17.39 -2.10 -22.56
N ALA A 458 -18.16 -2.46 -23.59
CA ALA A 458 -18.12 -1.79 -24.90
C ALA A 458 -18.52 -0.30 -24.85
N HIS A 459 -19.41 0.09 -23.93
CA HIS A 459 -19.85 1.48 -23.78
C HIS A 459 -18.73 2.42 -23.31
N HIS A 460 -17.76 1.90 -22.55
CA HIS A 460 -16.61 2.67 -22.04
C HIS A 460 -15.60 3.06 -23.15
N ASP A 461 -15.63 2.36 -24.29
CA ASP A 461 -14.68 2.53 -25.41
C ASP A 461 -15.32 3.21 -26.65
N ALA A 462 -16.53 3.74 -26.51
CA ALA A 462 -17.33 4.29 -27.63
C ALA A 462 -16.59 5.36 -28.46
N ALA A 463 -15.72 6.18 -27.85
CA ALA A 463 -14.95 7.21 -28.55
C ALA A 463 -13.86 6.64 -29.48
N TRP A 464 -13.19 5.57 -29.05
CA TRP A 464 -12.19 4.85 -29.85
C TRP A 464 -12.84 4.13 -31.04
N LEU A 465 -14.01 3.55 -30.81
CA LEU A 465 -14.79 2.85 -31.84
C LEU A 465 -15.42 3.83 -32.86
N THR A 466 -15.89 4.99 -32.41
CA THR A 466 -16.39 6.07 -33.28
C THR A 466 -15.27 6.59 -34.21
N TYR A 467 -14.02 6.59 -33.73
CA TYR A 467 -12.85 6.93 -34.52
C TYR A 467 -12.52 5.86 -35.58
N LEU A 468 -12.47 4.56 -35.22
CA LEU A 468 -12.31 3.47 -36.20
C LEU A 468 -13.36 3.55 -37.31
N THR A 469 -14.57 3.96 -36.95
CA THR A 469 -15.68 4.19 -37.89
C THR A 469 -15.40 5.37 -38.83
N ARG A 470 -14.89 6.50 -38.31
CA ARG A 470 -14.49 7.67 -39.14
C ARG A 470 -13.26 7.39 -40.00
N GLU A 471 -12.29 6.64 -39.52
CA GLU A 471 -11.05 6.30 -40.23
C GLU A 471 -11.33 5.27 -41.36
N ALA A 472 -12.15 4.25 -41.10
CA ALA A 472 -12.62 3.32 -42.12
C ALA A 472 -13.45 4.02 -43.22
N LEU A 473 -14.24 5.04 -42.84
CA LEU A 473 -14.97 5.89 -43.78
C LEU A 473 -14.05 6.86 -44.56
N ALA A 474 -12.93 7.29 -43.97
CA ALA A 474 -11.98 8.22 -44.58
C ALA A 474 -11.02 7.56 -45.59
N TYR A 475 -10.64 6.30 -45.35
CA TYR A 475 -9.71 5.56 -46.23
C TYR A 475 -10.40 4.69 -47.29
N GLY A 476 -11.72 4.48 -47.21
CA GLY A 476 -12.48 3.75 -48.23
C GLY A 476 -11.89 2.36 -48.52
N SER A 477 -11.34 2.17 -49.72
CA SER A 477 -10.73 0.92 -50.20
C SER A 477 -9.18 0.87 -50.09
N ALA A 478 -8.54 1.87 -49.50
CA ALA A 478 -7.08 1.90 -49.32
C ALA A 478 -6.63 1.02 -48.13
N PRO A 479 -5.42 0.42 -48.18
CA PRO A 479 -4.91 -0.41 -47.09
C PRO A 479 -4.71 0.40 -45.81
N VAL A 480 -5.28 -0.09 -44.72
CA VAL A 480 -5.29 0.59 -43.43
C VAL A 480 -3.97 0.31 -42.69
N PRO A 481 -3.28 1.30 -42.11
CA PRO A 481 -2.06 1.06 -41.33
C PRO A 481 -2.30 0.07 -40.18
N HIS A 482 -1.36 -0.84 -39.92
CA HIS A 482 -1.43 -1.85 -38.85
C HIS A 482 -2.59 -2.87 -38.97
N GLU A 483 -3.11 -3.13 -40.17
CA GLU A 483 -4.20 -4.10 -40.40
C GLU A 483 -3.86 -5.51 -39.90
N GLU A 484 -2.61 -5.96 -40.04
CA GLU A 484 -2.16 -7.28 -39.58
C GLU A 484 -2.23 -7.42 -38.05
N GLU A 485 -1.84 -6.40 -37.30
CA GLU A 485 -1.93 -6.38 -35.84
C GLU A 485 -3.38 -6.42 -35.38
N ARG A 486 -4.29 -5.71 -36.07
CA ARG A 486 -5.73 -5.76 -35.80
C ARG A 486 -6.32 -7.14 -36.08
N ARG A 487 -5.94 -7.78 -37.19
CA ARG A 487 -6.37 -9.15 -37.53
C ARG A 487 -5.86 -10.16 -36.49
N ALA A 488 -4.65 -9.99 -35.98
CA ALA A 488 -4.09 -10.86 -34.94
C ALA A 488 -4.90 -10.82 -33.63
N VAL A 489 -5.33 -9.63 -33.20
CA VAL A 489 -6.19 -9.46 -32.01
C VAL A 489 -7.54 -10.13 -32.21
N ILE A 490 -8.18 -9.91 -33.37
CA ILE A 490 -9.47 -10.53 -33.69
C ILE A 490 -9.35 -12.06 -33.68
N LYS A 491 -8.27 -12.60 -34.28
CA LYS A 491 -7.99 -14.03 -34.35
C LYS A 491 -7.77 -14.64 -32.97
N SER A 492 -6.96 -14.01 -32.11
CA SER A 492 -6.73 -14.44 -30.73
C SER A 492 -8.03 -14.59 -29.95
N GLN A 493 -8.92 -13.59 -30.09
CA GLN A 493 -10.24 -13.66 -29.49
C GLN A 493 -11.03 -14.85 -30.05
N VAL A 494 -11.05 -15.08 -31.37
CA VAL A 494 -11.81 -16.19 -32.00
C VAL A 494 -11.36 -17.54 -31.45
N ASP A 495 -10.04 -17.72 -31.31
CA ASP A 495 -9.44 -18.95 -30.83
C ASP A 495 -9.82 -19.24 -29.37
N GLU A 496 -9.92 -18.21 -28.51
CA GLU A 496 -10.38 -18.35 -27.12
C GLU A 496 -11.86 -18.78 -27.03
N ILE A 497 -12.74 -18.23 -27.86
CA ILE A 497 -14.16 -18.64 -27.89
C ILE A 497 -14.30 -20.09 -28.35
N ARG A 498 -13.57 -20.50 -29.40
CA ARG A 498 -13.54 -21.91 -29.83
C ARG A 498 -13.02 -22.83 -28.72
N ARG A 499 -12.03 -22.38 -27.96
CA ARG A 499 -11.50 -23.15 -26.82
C ARG A 499 -12.56 -23.36 -25.74
N ARG A 500 -13.36 -22.34 -25.43
CA ARG A 500 -14.46 -22.45 -24.44
C ARG A 500 -15.65 -23.26 -24.95
N GLN A 501 -15.97 -23.19 -26.25
CA GLN A 501 -16.98 -24.07 -26.87
C GLN A 501 -16.55 -25.53 -26.88
N SER A 502 -15.31 -25.82 -27.25
CA SER A 502 -14.75 -27.18 -27.17
C SER A 502 -14.63 -27.70 -25.74
N GLY A 503 -14.51 -26.80 -24.76
CA GLY A 503 -14.60 -27.10 -23.32
C GLY A 503 -16.02 -27.25 -22.76
N GLY A 504 -17.07 -27.05 -23.57
CA GLY A 504 -18.48 -27.17 -23.13
C GLY A 504 -18.98 -26.01 -22.27
N GLU A 505 -18.20 -24.93 -22.12
CA GLU A 505 -18.55 -23.73 -21.33
C GLU A 505 -19.52 -22.81 -22.09
N LEU A 506 -19.59 -22.94 -23.41
CA LEU A 506 -20.48 -22.20 -24.32
C LEU A 506 -21.25 -23.18 -25.21
N ARG A 507 -22.57 -22.99 -25.35
CA ARG A 507 -23.41 -23.86 -26.20
C ARG A 507 -22.98 -23.76 -27.68
N PRO A 508 -22.97 -24.88 -28.43
CA PRO A 508 -22.49 -24.93 -29.82
C PRO A 508 -23.49 -24.36 -30.85
N GLU A 509 -24.71 -24.03 -30.43
CA GLU A 509 -25.83 -23.63 -31.31
C GLU A 509 -25.72 -22.19 -31.85
N LEU A 510 -24.68 -21.45 -31.47
CA LEU A 510 -24.51 -20.04 -31.83
C LEU A 510 -23.21 -19.86 -32.64
N ASP A 511 -23.34 -19.45 -33.90
CA ASP A 511 -22.20 -19.15 -34.77
C ASP A 511 -21.36 -18.00 -34.16
N PRO A 512 -20.11 -18.28 -33.72
CA PRO A 512 -19.30 -17.34 -32.95
C PRO A 512 -18.91 -16.08 -33.72
N GLU A 513 -18.83 -16.15 -35.05
CA GLU A 513 -18.53 -14.98 -35.89
C GLU A 513 -19.75 -14.05 -35.96
N LEU A 514 -20.94 -14.62 -36.06
CA LEU A 514 -22.22 -13.91 -36.12
C LEU A 514 -22.60 -13.26 -34.78
N LEU A 515 -22.33 -13.94 -33.66
CA LEU A 515 -22.54 -13.40 -32.32
C LEU A 515 -21.72 -12.13 -32.05
N ARG A 516 -20.46 -12.11 -32.50
CA ARG A 516 -19.62 -10.91 -32.44
C ARG A 516 -20.15 -9.79 -33.32
N LEU A 517 -20.60 -10.16 -34.51
CA LEU A 517 -21.15 -9.26 -35.50
C LEU A 517 -22.40 -8.54 -34.99
N LEU A 518 -23.30 -9.27 -34.34
CA LEU A 518 -24.52 -8.74 -33.71
C LEU A 518 -24.22 -7.92 -32.47
N THR A 519 -23.36 -8.40 -31.57
CA THR A 519 -22.98 -7.65 -30.36
C THR A 519 -22.22 -6.37 -30.72
N PHE A 520 -21.50 -6.35 -31.85
CA PHE A 520 -20.82 -5.16 -32.33
C PHE A 520 -21.80 -4.20 -33.06
N ALA A 521 -22.66 -4.72 -33.94
CA ALA A 521 -23.51 -3.92 -34.81
C ALA A 521 -24.82 -3.44 -34.16
N LEU A 522 -25.49 -4.24 -33.33
CA LEU A 522 -26.73 -3.84 -32.64
C LEU A 522 -26.47 -2.78 -31.55
N THR A 523 -25.32 -2.86 -30.90
CA THR A 523 -24.98 -1.99 -29.78
C THR A 523 -24.52 -0.61 -30.22
N ASN A 524 -23.92 -0.52 -31.40
CA ASN A 524 -23.22 0.70 -31.82
C ASN A 524 -23.77 1.32 -33.11
N TYR A 525 -24.10 0.53 -34.16
CA TYR A 525 -24.47 1.08 -35.48
C TYR A 525 -25.35 0.13 -36.32
N PRO A 526 -26.69 0.14 -36.14
CA PRO A 526 -27.58 -0.75 -36.90
C PRO A 526 -27.53 -0.53 -38.42
N ARG A 527 -27.05 0.62 -38.90
CA ARG A 527 -26.92 0.95 -40.34
C ARG A 527 -25.66 0.39 -41.02
N LEU A 528 -24.68 -0.10 -40.25
CA LEU A 528 -23.38 -0.60 -40.78
C LEU A 528 -23.27 -2.14 -40.75
N LEU A 529 -24.30 -2.82 -40.25
CA LEU A 529 -24.43 -4.27 -40.21
C LEU A 529 -24.04 -4.96 -41.54
N PRO A 530 -24.40 -4.43 -42.73
CA PRO A 530 -23.99 -5.02 -44.01
C PRO A 530 -22.47 -5.07 -44.26
N GLN A 531 -21.73 -4.03 -43.86
CA GLN A 531 -20.30 -3.90 -44.12
C GLN A 531 -19.47 -4.74 -43.14
N ILE A 532 -19.87 -4.72 -41.87
CA ILE A 532 -19.23 -5.53 -40.82
C ILE A 532 -19.42 -7.01 -41.16
N THR A 533 -20.58 -7.38 -41.74
CA THR A 533 -20.83 -8.79 -42.07
C THR A 533 -19.95 -9.25 -43.22
N ARG A 534 -19.81 -8.42 -44.26
CA ARG A 534 -18.90 -8.67 -45.37
C ARG A 534 -17.44 -8.81 -44.91
N MET A 535 -17.01 -8.05 -43.90
CA MET A 535 -15.65 -8.16 -43.34
C MET A 535 -15.40 -9.47 -42.58
N ALA A 536 -16.41 -10.00 -41.87
CA ALA A 536 -16.23 -11.24 -41.11
C ALA A 536 -16.43 -12.49 -41.96
N THR A 537 -17.44 -12.49 -42.85
CA THR A 537 -17.87 -13.70 -43.59
C THR A 537 -17.46 -13.69 -45.07
N GLY A 538 -17.03 -12.55 -45.60
CA GLY A 538 -16.71 -12.37 -47.02
C GLY A 538 -17.91 -12.18 -47.95
N LEU A 539 -19.15 -12.28 -47.44
CA LEU A 539 -20.38 -12.25 -48.24
C LEU A 539 -21.02 -10.85 -48.26
N GLY A 540 -21.59 -10.44 -49.39
CA GLY A 540 -22.27 -9.15 -49.54
C GLY A 540 -23.74 -9.18 -49.07
N PRO A 541 -24.33 -8.01 -48.76
CA PRO A 541 -25.74 -7.91 -48.35
C PRO A 541 -26.75 -8.31 -49.44
N ASP A 542 -26.35 -8.28 -50.71
CA ASP A 542 -27.18 -8.68 -51.85
C ASP A 542 -27.06 -10.19 -52.16
N ASP A 543 -26.30 -10.94 -51.35
CA ASP A 543 -26.11 -12.38 -51.52
C ASP A 543 -27.30 -13.16 -50.93
N PRO A 544 -28.00 -14.01 -51.70
CA PRO A 544 -29.11 -14.81 -51.20
C PRO A 544 -28.74 -15.70 -50.00
N GLY A 545 -27.48 -16.12 -49.90
CA GLY A 545 -26.96 -16.91 -48.78
C GLY A 545 -26.84 -16.13 -47.48
N PHE A 546 -26.73 -14.79 -47.54
CA PHE A 546 -26.71 -13.92 -46.37
C PHE A 546 -28.09 -13.85 -45.71
N THR A 547 -29.15 -13.60 -46.50
CA THR A 547 -30.52 -13.48 -46.01
C THR A 547 -31.01 -14.76 -45.33
N ALA A 548 -30.75 -15.92 -45.94
CA ALA A 548 -31.16 -17.22 -45.41
C ALA A 548 -30.48 -17.56 -44.06
N ARG A 549 -29.19 -17.24 -43.90
CA ARG A 549 -28.48 -17.45 -42.61
C ARG A 549 -28.95 -16.49 -41.53
N TRP A 550 -29.31 -15.26 -41.92
CA TRP A 550 -29.78 -14.24 -41.01
C TRP A 550 -31.20 -14.53 -40.47
N GLU A 551 -32.10 -14.99 -41.32
CA GLU A 551 -33.46 -15.40 -40.90
C GLU A 551 -33.42 -16.60 -39.95
N LEU A 552 -32.59 -17.60 -40.26
CA LEU A 552 -32.42 -18.80 -39.44
C LEU A 552 -31.82 -18.48 -38.06
N PHE A 553 -30.91 -17.50 -38.00
CA PHE A 553 -30.33 -16.98 -36.77
C PHE A 553 -31.36 -16.21 -35.92
N LEU A 554 -32.16 -15.34 -36.52
CA LEU A 554 -33.19 -14.57 -35.80
C LEU A 554 -34.28 -15.48 -35.20
N GLN A 555 -34.62 -16.56 -35.89
CA GLN A 555 -35.48 -17.61 -35.33
C GLN A 555 -34.86 -18.27 -34.09
N GLN A 556 -33.59 -18.69 -34.16
CA GLN A 556 -32.88 -19.31 -33.03
C GLN A 556 -32.76 -18.37 -31.82
N LEU A 557 -32.53 -17.07 -32.05
CA LEU A 557 -32.47 -16.07 -30.98
C LEU A 557 -33.84 -15.84 -30.32
N GLY A 558 -34.91 -15.82 -31.13
CA GLY A 558 -36.29 -15.71 -30.65
C GLY A 558 -36.70 -16.90 -29.78
N ASP A 559 -36.35 -18.11 -30.19
CA ASP A 559 -36.62 -19.35 -29.43
C ASP A 559 -35.87 -19.37 -28.09
N LEU A 560 -34.63 -18.87 -28.06
CA LEU A 560 -33.81 -18.73 -26.85
C LEU A 560 -34.35 -17.71 -25.84
N LEU A 561 -34.95 -16.61 -26.31
CA LEU A 561 -35.52 -15.56 -25.45
C LEU A 561 -36.91 -15.94 -24.93
N HIS A 562 -37.63 -16.82 -25.61
CA HIS A 562 -38.93 -17.35 -25.16
C HIS A 562 -38.84 -18.59 -24.27
N ALA A 563 -37.73 -19.33 -24.33
CA ALA A 563 -37.42 -20.36 -23.35
C ALA A 563 -36.98 -19.71 -22.03
N GLY A 564 -37.93 -19.40 -21.15
CA GLY A 564 -37.66 -19.01 -19.76
C GLY A 564 -36.73 -20.02 -19.04
N PRO A 565 -36.12 -19.64 -17.90
CA PRO A 565 -35.11 -20.46 -17.24
C PRO A 565 -35.66 -21.88 -16.96
N PRO A 566 -34.86 -22.95 -17.18
CA PRO A 566 -35.34 -24.30 -16.97
C PRO A 566 -35.69 -24.49 -15.49
N THR A 567 -36.97 -24.80 -15.22
CA THR A 567 -37.39 -25.43 -13.97
C THR A 567 -36.69 -26.77 -13.87
N THR A 568 -35.55 -26.81 -13.21
CA THR A 568 -34.88 -28.06 -12.84
C THR A 568 -35.62 -28.67 -11.65
N SER A 569 -36.66 -29.44 -11.94
CA SER A 569 -37.05 -30.55 -11.06
C SER A 569 -35.91 -31.57 -11.09
N LEU A 570 -35.05 -31.51 -10.09
CA LEU A 570 -34.09 -32.58 -9.81
C LEU A 570 -34.84 -33.92 -9.75
N PRO A 571 -34.43 -34.95 -10.49
CA PRO A 571 -35.04 -36.27 -10.36
C PRO A 571 -34.74 -36.81 -8.96
N ARG A 572 -35.80 -37.08 -8.19
CA ARG A 572 -35.70 -37.93 -7.00
C ARG A 572 -35.17 -39.29 -7.45
N VAL A 573 -33.98 -39.64 -7.01
CA VAL A 573 -33.44 -41.00 -7.08
C VAL A 573 -34.42 -41.92 -6.32
N SER A 574 -35.15 -42.74 -7.05
CA SER A 574 -35.97 -43.82 -6.49
C SER A 574 -35.04 -44.97 -6.07
N ALA A 575 -34.89 -45.15 -4.76
CA ALA A 575 -34.38 -46.41 -4.22
C ALA A 575 -35.46 -47.48 -4.39
N SER A 576 -35.35 -48.31 -5.42
CA SER A 576 -36.06 -49.58 -5.53
C SER A 576 -35.10 -50.72 -5.23
N SER A 577 -35.11 -51.17 -3.98
CA SER A 577 -34.57 -52.45 -3.56
C SER A 577 -35.56 -53.57 -3.92
N GLY A 578 -35.11 -54.48 -4.76
CA GLY A 578 -35.61 -55.84 -4.98
C GLY A 578 -34.59 -56.50 -5.93
N GLY A 579 -33.92 -57.61 -5.66
CA GLY A 579 -34.23 -58.77 -4.83
C GLY A 579 -34.25 -59.98 -5.77
N GLN A 580 -33.33 -60.93 -5.55
CA GLN A 580 -33.09 -62.21 -6.26
C GLN A 580 -32.31 -62.09 -7.58
N GLU A 581 -31.25 -62.84 -7.87
CA GLU A 581 -30.72 -64.13 -7.35
C GLU A 581 -29.32 -64.06 -6.72
#